data_AF-A0A752V2Z5-F1
#
_entry.id   AF-A0A752V2Z5-F1
#
_cell.length_a   1.000
_cell.length_b   1.000
_cell.length_c   1.000
_cell.angle_alpha   90.00
_cell.angle_beta   90.00
_cell.angle_gamma   90.00
#
_symmetry.space_group_name_H-M   'P 1'
#
loop_
_entity.id
_entity.type
_entity.pdbx_description
1 polymer ?
#
loop_
_entity_poly.entity_id
_entity_poly.type
_entity_poly.pdbx_seq_one_letter_code
_entity_poly.pdbx_strand_id
1 'polypeptide(L)'
;LGVAASRVKSDNRFRYCPDCVALQLNRYGEAFWQRDWYLPALPYCPKHGALVFFDRAVDDHRHQFWALGHTELLSDYPKDSLSQLTALAAYIAPLLDAPRAQELSPSLEQWTLFYQRLAQDLGLTKSKHIRHDLVAERVRQTFSDEALEKLDLKLAENKDTCWLKSIFRKHRKAFSYLQHSIVWQALLPKLTVIEALQQASALTEHSITTRPVSQSVQPNSEDLSVKHKDWQQLVHKYQGIKAARQSLEGGVLYAWLYRHDRDWLVHWNQQHQQERLAPAPRVDWNQRDRIAVRQLLRIIKRLDSSLDHPRATSSWLLKQTPNGTSLAKNLQKLPLVALCLKRYSESVEDYQIRRISQAFIKLKQEDVELRRWRLLRSATLSKERITEEAQRFLEMVYGEE
;
A
#
# COMPACT_ATOMS: atom_id res chain seq x y z
N LEU A 1 12.09 1.05 -3.68
CA LEU A 1 11.11 0.41 -4.59
C LEU A 1 9.79 0.34 -3.85
N GLY A 2 8.91 1.29 -4.15
CA GLY A 2 7.70 1.53 -3.36
C GLY A 2 6.56 0.62 -3.82
N VAL A 3 6.00 -0.14 -2.89
CA VAL A 3 4.68 -0.75 -3.08
C VAL A 3 3.67 0.40 -3.21
N ALA A 4 2.89 0.42 -4.28
CA ALA A 4 1.86 1.44 -4.46
C ALA A 4 0.89 1.42 -3.27
N ALA A 5 0.58 2.58 -2.71
CA ALA A 5 -0.39 2.69 -1.62
C ALA A 5 -1.76 2.18 -2.12
N SER A 6 -2.18 1.01 -1.62
CA SER A 6 -3.41 0.34 -2.01
C SER A 6 -4.34 0.21 -0.82
N ARG A 7 -5.66 0.22 -1.07
CA ARG A 7 -6.66 -0.17 -0.06
C ARG A 7 -6.54 -1.64 0.34
N VAL A 8 -6.03 -2.44 -0.57
CA VAL A 8 -5.85 -3.87 -0.46
C VAL A 8 -4.53 -4.13 0.27
N LYS A 9 -4.60 -4.71 1.47
CA LYS A 9 -3.44 -4.99 2.33
C LYS A 9 -2.87 -6.37 2.00
N SER A 10 -1.60 -6.45 1.63
CA SER A 10 -0.92 -7.73 1.44
C SER A 10 -0.27 -8.23 2.73
N ASP A 11 -0.48 -9.50 3.05
CA ASP A 11 0.30 -10.22 4.06
C ASP A 11 1.62 -10.72 3.45
N ASN A 12 2.73 -10.45 4.13
CA ASN A 12 4.09 -10.80 3.71
C ASN A 12 4.54 -12.17 4.21
N ARG A 13 3.72 -12.89 4.99
CA ARG A 13 4.02 -14.26 5.40
C ARG A 13 4.08 -15.20 4.20
N PHE A 14 4.98 -16.18 4.27
CA PHE A 14 5.00 -17.31 3.36
C PHE A 14 3.68 -18.06 3.45
N ARG A 15 3.24 -18.61 2.33
CA ARG A 15 1.98 -19.34 2.23
C ARG A 15 2.06 -20.40 1.16
N TYR A 16 1.33 -21.48 1.36
CA TYR A 16 1.37 -22.64 0.47
C TYR A 16 0.00 -23.32 0.37
N CYS A 17 -0.16 -24.10 -0.70
CA CYS A 17 -1.34 -24.91 -0.95
C CYS A 17 -0.98 -26.39 -0.70
N PRO A 18 -1.52 -27.04 0.35
CA PRO A 18 -1.17 -28.42 0.67
C PRO A 18 -1.41 -29.40 -0.48
N ASP A 19 -2.52 -29.24 -1.21
CA ASP A 19 -2.85 -30.07 -2.39
C ASP A 19 -1.83 -29.89 -3.52
N CYS A 20 -1.40 -28.65 -3.81
CA CYS A 20 -0.35 -28.42 -4.80
C CYS A 20 0.98 -29.00 -4.36
N VAL A 21 1.31 -28.96 -3.07
CA VAL A 21 2.55 -29.54 -2.56
C VAL A 21 2.54 -31.06 -2.67
N ALA A 22 1.42 -31.71 -2.34
CA ALA A 22 1.24 -33.15 -2.53
C ALA A 22 1.45 -33.55 -4.01
N LEU A 23 0.90 -32.77 -4.94
CA LEU A 23 1.11 -32.98 -6.37
C LEU A 23 2.58 -32.77 -6.80
N GLN A 24 3.26 -31.76 -6.25
CA GLN A 24 4.67 -31.51 -6.53
C GLN A 24 5.55 -32.66 -6.05
N LEU A 25 5.33 -33.14 -4.83
CA LEU A 25 6.08 -34.26 -4.26
C LEU A 25 5.89 -35.54 -5.06
N ASN A 26 4.65 -35.85 -5.44
CA ASN A 26 4.36 -37.03 -6.26
C ASN A 26 5.03 -36.94 -7.65
N ARG A 27 5.06 -35.74 -8.24
CA ARG A 27 5.58 -35.55 -9.61
C ARG A 27 7.09 -35.36 -9.71
N TYR A 28 7.69 -34.67 -8.74
CA TYR A 28 9.07 -34.19 -8.80
C TYR A 28 9.95 -34.70 -7.65
N GLY A 29 9.36 -35.32 -6.62
CA GLY A 29 10.08 -35.76 -5.42
C GLY A 29 10.44 -34.65 -4.43
N GLU A 30 10.19 -33.39 -4.78
CA GLU A 30 10.49 -32.22 -3.95
C GLU A 30 9.37 -31.16 -3.99
N ALA A 31 9.27 -30.36 -2.93
CA ALA A 31 8.29 -29.29 -2.79
C ALA A 31 8.94 -27.92 -3.05
N PHE A 32 8.21 -27.02 -3.71
CA PHE A 32 8.70 -25.68 -4.03
C PHE A 32 7.59 -24.63 -3.99
N TRP A 33 7.99 -23.40 -3.68
CA TRP A 33 7.09 -22.25 -3.65
C TRP A 33 6.55 -21.91 -5.04
N GLN A 34 5.24 -21.79 -5.19
CA GLN A 34 4.64 -21.31 -6.43
C GLN A 34 4.35 -19.82 -6.38
N ARG A 35 4.58 -19.13 -7.50
CA ARG A 35 4.39 -17.68 -7.62
C ARG A 35 2.91 -17.27 -7.49
N ASP A 36 2.00 -18.11 -7.97
CA ASP A 36 0.55 -17.87 -7.93
C ASP A 36 -0.04 -17.93 -6.52
N TRP A 37 0.66 -18.56 -5.57
CA TRP A 37 0.31 -18.45 -4.15
C TRP A 37 0.49 -17.03 -3.64
N TYR A 38 1.33 -16.21 -4.28
CA TYR A 38 1.72 -14.90 -3.79
C TYR A 38 0.94 -13.72 -4.37
N LEU A 39 -0.26 -13.96 -4.94
CA LEU A 39 -1.16 -12.88 -5.36
C LEU A 39 -1.43 -11.90 -4.20
N PRO A 40 -1.13 -10.59 -4.32
CA PRO A 40 -1.20 -9.66 -3.20
C PRO A 40 -2.61 -9.52 -2.61
N ALA A 41 -2.77 -9.87 -1.34
CA ALA A 41 -4.06 -9.85 -0.61
C ALA A 41 -5.16 -10.79 -1.15
N LEU A 42 -4.78 -11.79 -1.95
CA LEU A 42 -5.65 -12.87 -2.34
C LEU A 42 -4.95 -14.19 -1.96
N PRO A 43 -5.04 -14.63 -0.69
CA PRO A 43 -4.35 -15.83 -0.22
C PRO A 43 -5.12 -17.10 -0.65
N TYR A 44 -5.35 -17.26 -1.94
CA TYR A 44 -6.03 -18.42 -2.54
C TYR A 44 -5.18 -18.99 -3.66
N CYS A 45 -5.05 -20.32 -3.65
CA CYS A 45 -4.58 -21.09 -4.77
C CYS A 45 -5.63 -21.05 -5.89
N PRO A 46 -5.22 -20.77 -7.14
CA PRO A 46 -6.09 -20.87 -8.33
C PRO A 46 -6.80 -22.22 -8.51
N LYS A 47 -6.27 -23.29 -7.91
CA LYS A 47 -6.72 -24.67 -8.15
C LYS A 47 -7.49 -25.27 -6.98
N HIS A 48 -7.05 -25.02 -5.74
CA HIS A 48 -7.51 -25.78 -4.58
C HIS A 48 -8.08 -24.91 -3.44
N GLY A 49 -8.11 -23.59 -3.61
CA GLY A 49 -8.73 -22.67 -2.64
C GLY A 49 -7.77 -22.07 -1.62
N ALA A 50 -8.25 -21.79 -0.40
CA ALA A 50 -7.50 -20.98 0.57
C ALA A 50 -6.11 -21.56 0.89
N LEU A 51 -5.13 -20.66 1.00
CA LEU A 51 -3.75 -21.00 1.31
C LEU A 51 -3.54 -21.08 2.83
N VAL A 52 -2.63 -21.97 3.23
CA VAL A 52 -2.15 -22.06 4.60
C VAL A 52 -1.01 -21.06 4.78
N PHE A 53 -1.09 -20.28 5.86
CA PHE A 53 -0.03 -19.35 6.23
C PHE A 53 1.04 -20.07 7.02
N PHE A 54 2.29 -19.80 6.66
CA PHE A 54 3.44 -20.27 7.39
C PHE A 54 3.60 -19.46 8.69
N ASP A 55 3.67 -20.15 9.82
CA ASP A 55 3.63 -19.55 11.16
C ASP A 55 4.93 -18.82 11.55
N ARG A 56 6.01 -19.01 10.78
CA ARG A 56 7.28 -18.30 11.04
C ARG A 56 7.26 -16.92 10.41
N ALA A 57 7.43 -15.89 11.25
CA ALA A 57 7.61 -14.52 10.79
C ALA A 57 8.87 -14.41 9.92
N VAL A 58 8.75 -13.73 8.77
CA VAL A 58 9.85 -13.44 7.82
C VAL A 58 10.77 -12.32 8.34
N ASP A 59 10.62 -11.96 9.61
CA ASP A 59 11.31 -10.85 10.24
C ASP A 59 12.62 -11.36 10.85
N ASP A 60 13.66 -11.48 10.01
CA ASP A 60 14.96 -10.93 10.41
C ASP A 60 16.03 -10.87 9.30
N HIS A 61 15.93 -11.71 8.27
CA HIS A 61 17.01 -11.83 7.27
C HIS A 61 16.48 -11.90 5.84
N ARG A 62 16.50 -10.77 5.13
CA ARG A 62 16.03 -10.60 3.73
C ARG A 62 16.66 -11.53 2.68
N HIS A 63 17.72 -12.26 3.05
CA HIS A 63 18.44 -13.21 2.19
C HIS A 63 18.42 -14.64 2.74
N GLN A 64 17.66 -14.91 3.80
CA GLN A 64 17.51 -16.25 4.32
C GLN A 64 16.70 -17.10 3.34
N PHE A 65 17.27 -18.24 2.96
CA PHE A 65 16.58 -19.23 2.15
C PHE A 65 15.67 -20.06 3.04
N TRP A 66 14.39 -20.14 2.66
CA TRP A 66 13.38 -20.97 3.31
C TRP A 66 12.97 -22.06 2.34
N ALA A 67 13.46 -23.28 2.55
CA ALA A 67 12.97 -24.46 1.84
C ALA A 67 11.58 -24.84 2.38
N LEU A 68 10.68 -25.26 1.49
CA LEU A 68 9.40 -25.84 1.89
C LEU A 68 9.62 -27.31 2.24
N GLY A 69 9.51 -27.66 3.53
CA GLY A 69 9.90 -28.98 4.05
C GLY A 69 8.77 -30.01 4.08
N HIS A 70 9.09 -31.30 3.98
CA HIS A 70 8.11 -32.40 4.00
C HIS A 70 7.32 -32.52 5.32
N THR A 71 7.87 -32.06 6.44
CA THR A 71 7.25 -32.15 7.77
C THR A 71 6.17 -31.09 8.02
N GLU A 72 6.04 -30.10 7.13
CA GLU A 72 5.11 -28.98 7.26
C GLU A 72 3.70 -29.32 6.71
N LEU A 73 3.50 -30.56 6.23
CA LEU A 73 2.33 -31.05 5.50
C LEU A 73 1.24 -31.71 6.36
N LEU A 74 1.44 -31.81 7.67
CA LEU A 74 0.65 -32.66 8.56
C LEU A 74 -0.49 -31.94 9.31
N SER A 75 -0.92 -30.77 8.84
CA SER A 75 -1.99 -30.02 9.52
C SER A 75 -3.31 -30.20 8.78
N ASP A 76 -4.35 -30.61 9.49
CA ASP A 76 -5.73 -30.39 9.04
C ASP A 76 -5.90 -28.89 8.79
N TYR A 77 -6.08 -28.51 7.54
CA TYR A 77 -6.28 -27.13 7.15
C TYR A 77 -7.75 -26.89 6.81
N PRO A 78 -8.32 -25.77 7.26
CA PRO A 78 -9.70 -25.44 6.93
C PRO A 78 -9.81 -25.27 5.42
N LYS A 79 -10.58 -26.14 4.78
CA LYS A 79 -11.05 -25.94 3.41
C LYS A 79 -12.04 -24.79 3.45
N ASP A 80 -11.58 -23.60 3.10
CA ASP A 80 -12.46 -22.44 2.94
C ASP A 80 -13.47 -22.72 1.82
N SER A 81 -14.76 -22.56 2.12
CA SER A 81 -15.88 -22.85 1.22
C SER A 81 -16.12 -21.75 0.16
N LEU A 82 -15.35 -20.65 0.17
CA LEU A 82 -15.52 -19.55 -0.78
C LEU A 82 -14.94 -19.86 -2.16
N SER A 83 -15.65 -20.68 -2.92
CA SER A 83 -15.32 -21.02 -4.32
C SER A 83 -15.16 -19.78 -5.22
N GLN A 84 -15.88 -18.70 -4.92
CA GLN A 84 -15.79 -17.41 -5.64
C GLN A 84 -14.38 -16.80 -5.59
N LEU A 85 -13.67 -16.91 -4.45
CA LEU A 85 -12.30 -16.38 -4.31
C LEU A 85 -11.27 -17.27 -4.99
N THR A 86 -11.53 -18.58 -5.03
CA THR A 86 -10.74 -19.54 -5.82
C THR A 86 -10.88 -19.25 -7.32
N ALA A 87 -12.10 -19.02 -7.79
CA ALA A 87 -12.37 -18.62 -9.17
C ALA A 87 -11.74 -17.27 -9.53
N LEU A 88 -11.74 -16.31 -8.59
CA LEU A 88 -11.06 -15.04 -8.77
C LEU A 88 -9.53 -15.22 -8.88
N ALA A 89 -8.93 -16.09 -8.07
CA ALA A 89 -7.50 -16.39 -8.16
C ALA A 89 -7.15 -17.05 -9.51
N ALA A 90 -7.97 -17.99 -9.98
CA ALA A 90 -7.83 -18.61 -11.30
C ALA A 90 -7.96 -17.60 -12.44
N TYR A 91 -8.92 -16.69 -12.35
CA TYR A 91 -9.13 -15.62 -13.32
C TYR A 91 -7.91 -14.68 -13.44
N ILE A 92 -7.25 -14.39 -12.31
CA ILE A 92 -6.14 -13.43 -12.22
C ILE A 92 -4.78 -14.07 -12.52
N ALA A 93 -4.61 -15.37 -12.26
CA ALA A 93 -3.34 -16.08 -12.40
C ALA A 93 -2.60 -15.82 -13.73
N PRO A 94 -3.25 -15.73 -14.90
CA PRO A 94 -2.59 -15.40 -16.17
C PRO A 94 -1.84 -14.06 -16.17
N LEU A 95 -2.21 -13.09 -15.32
CA LEU A 95 -1.47 -11.82 -15.19
C LEU A 95 -0.02 -12.01 -14.74
N LEU A 96 0.28 -13.09 -14.01
CA LEU A 96 1.62 -13.36 -13.54
C LEU A 96 2.56 -13.76 -14.69
N ASP A 97 2.01 -14.35 -15.74
CA ASP A 97 2.74 -14.81 -16.93
C ASP A 97 2.63 -13.85 -18.11
N ALA A 98 1.91 -12.73 -17.97
CA ALA A 98 1.66 -11.79 -19.04
C ALA A 98 2.97 -11.21 -19.61
N PRO A 99 3.32 -11.47 -20.88
CA PRO A 99 4.48 -10.85 -21.51
C PRO A 99 4.21 -9.35 -21.67
N ARG A 100 5.17 -8.52 -21.25
CA ARG A 100 5.21 -7.05 -21.43
C ARG A 100 4.12 -6.28 -20.67
N ALA A 101 4.26 -6.21 -19.34
CA ALA A 101 3.44 -5.36 -18.47
C ALA A 101 3.35 -3.88 -18.92
N GLN A 102 4.35 -3.35 -19.64
CA GLN A 102 4.32 -1.98 -20.19
C GLN A 102 3.27 -1.78 -21.30
N GLU A 103 2.97 -2.79 -22.12
CA GLU A 103 2.03 -2.68 -23.26
C GLU A 103 0.57 -2.83 -22.81
N LEU A 104 0.35 -3.37 -21.61
CA LEU A 104 -0.96 -3.71 -21.04
C LEU A 104 -1.34 -2.80 -19.86
N SER A 105 -0.85 -1.56 -19.83
CA SER A 105 -1.06 -0.64 -18.71
C SER A 105 -1.92 0.57 -19.10
N PRO A 106 -3.26 0.49 -18.99
CA PRO A 106 -4.13 1.59 -19.40
C PRO A 106 -3.95 2.84 -18.55
N SER A 107 -4.10 4.01 -19.18
CA SER A 107 -4.11 5.31 -18.52
C SER A 107 -5.38 5.51 -17.68
N LEU A 108 -5.38 6.51 -16.79
CA LEU A 108 -6.60 6.85 -16.02
C LEU A 108 -7.76 7.26 -16.92
N GLU A 109 -7.46 7.90 -18.05
CA GLU A 109 -8.47 8.26 -19.03
C GLU A 109 -9.04 7.03 -19.72
N GLN A 110 -8.18 6.12 -20.18
CA GLN A 110 -8.60 4.84 -20.77
C GLN A 110 -9.48 4.06 -19.81
N TRP A 111 -9.13 4.00 -18.52
CA TRP A 111 -10.00 3.40 -17.51
C TRP A 111 -11.34 4.10 -17.35
N THR A 112 -11.35 5.44 -17.38
CA THR A 112 -12.60 6.21 -17.32
C THR A 112 -13.51 5.85 -18.49
N LEU A 113 -12.97 5.78 -19.71
CA LEU A 113 -13.72 5.43 -20.91
C LEU A 113 -14.20 3.98 -20.87
N PHE A 114 -13.34 3.05 -20.44
CA PHE A 114 -13.67 1.63 -20.31
C PHE A 114 -14.88 1.41 -19.42
N TYR A 115 -14.87 1.95 -18.19
CA TYR A 115 -15.99 1.77 -17.25
C TYR A 115 -17.26 2.51 -17.65
N GLN A 116 -17.13 3.65 -18.36
CA GLN A 116 -18.29 4.34 -18.93
C GLN A 116 -18.97 3.50 -20.02
N ARG A 117 -18.19 2.95 -20.95
CA ARG A 117 -18.70 2.05 -22.00
C ARG A 117 -19.29 0.78 -21.40
N LEU A 118 -18.58 0.15 -20.47
CA LEU A 118 -19.06 -1.03 -19.75
C LEU A 118 -20.44 -0.81 -19.13
N ALA A 119 -20.65 0.33 -18.46
CA ALA A 119 -21.96 0.65 -17.88
C ALA A 119 -23.04 0.89 -18.96
N GLN A 120 -22.68 1.51 -20.09
CA GLN A 120 -23.60 1.77 -21.20
C GLN A 120 -24.01 0.47 -21.90
N ASP A 121 -23.03 -0.36 -22.28
CA ASP A 121 -23.22 -1.61 -23.02
C ASP A 121 -24.07 -2.62 -22.23
N LEU A 122 -23.96 -2.59 -20.90
CA LEU A 122 -24.75 -3.44 -20.01
C LEU A 122 -26.09 -2.81 -19.58
N GLY A 123 -26.45 -1.64 -20.10
CA GLY A 123 -27.71 -0.95 -19.76
C GLY A 123 -27.77 -0.47 -18.31
N LEU A 124 -26.62 -0.32 -17.63
CA LEU A 124 -26.50 0.11 -16.23
C LEU A 124 -26.48 1.64 -16.12
N THR A 125 -27.12 2.34 -17.06
CA THR A 125 -27.19 3.80 -17.09
C THR A 125 -28.63 4.29 -17.15
N LYS A 126 -28.87 5.46 -16.56
CA LYS A 126 -30.08 6.26 -16.74
C LYS A 126 -29.66 7.55 -17.43
N SER A 127 -29.87 7.64 -18.74
CA SER A 127 -29.33 8.72 -19.57
C SER A 127 -27.80 8.80 -19.42
N LYS A 128 -27.25 9.93 -18.96
CA LYS A 128 -25.81 10.14 -18.75
C LYS A 128 -25.27 9.64 -17.39
N HIS A 129 -26.13 9.12 -16.50
CA HIS A 129 -25.75 8.75 -15.13
C HIS A 129 -25.71 7.23 -14.95
N ILE A 130 -24.67 6.73 -14.29
CA ILE A 130 -24.51 5.30 -13.99
C ILE A 130 -25.37 4.91 -12.79
N ARG A 131 -26.13 3.82 -12.91
CA ARG A 131 -26.95 3.21 -11.87
C ARG A 131 -26.09 2.34 -10.97
N HIS A 132 -25.41 2.98 -10.01
CA HIS A 132 -24.48 2.32 -9.10
C HIS A 132 -25.12 1.25 -8.20
N ASP A 133 -26.43 1.37 -7.94
CA ASP A 133 -27.24 0.37 -7.25
C ASP A 133 -27.28 -0.95 -8.03
N LEU A 134 -27.56 -0.90 -9.34
CA LEU A 134 -27.58 -2.09 -10.20
C LEU A 134 -26.19 -2.72 -10.37
N VAL A 135 -25.13 -1.88 -10.42
CA VAL A 135 -23.75 -2.37 -10.43
C VAL A 135 -23.43 -3.15 -9.15
N ALA A 136 -23.82 -2.62 -7.98
CA ALA A 136 -23.62 -3.29 -6.70
C ALA A 136 -24.40 -4.61 -6.61
N GLU A 137 -25.64 -4.64 -7.10
CA GLU A 137 -26.45 -5.85 -7.18
C GLU A 137 -25.77 -6.94 -8.01
N ARG A 138 -25.27 -6.61 -9.21
CA ARG A 138 -24.54 -7.57 -10.05
C ARG A 138 -23.27 -8.09 -9.40
N VAL A 139 -22.52 -7.23 -8.71
CA VAL A 139 -21.33 -7.68 -7.96
C VAL A 139 -21.72 -8.65 -6.85
N ARG A 140 -22.82 -8.40 -6.13
CA ARG A 140 -23.30 -9.31 -5.06
C ARG A 140 -23.84 -10.64 -5.57
N GLN A 141 -24.33 -10.70 -6.80
CA GLN A 141 -24.73 -11.96 -7.42
C GLN A 141 -23.53 -12.90 -7.65
N THR A 142 -22.32 -12.35 -7.81
CA THR A 142 -21.08 -13.12 -8.02
C THR A 142 -20.23 -13.26 -6.75
N PHE A 143 -20.20 -12.23 -5.91
CA PHE A 143 -19.38 -12.17 -4.70
C PHE A 143 -20.22 -11.93 -3.46
N SER A 144 -20.17 -12.86 -2.49
CA SER A 144 -20.82 -12.66 -1.20
C SER A 144 -20.19 -11.50 -0.41
N ASP A 145 -20.96 -10.89 0.49
CA ASP A 145 -20.43 -9.84 1.36
C ASP A 145 -19.27 -10.37 2.23
N GLU A 146 -19.30 -11.64 2.63
CA GLU A 146 -18.20 -12.32 3.34
C GLU A 146 -16.91 -12.36 2.49
N ALA A 147 -17.01 -12.72 1.21
CA ALA A 147 -15.87 -12.76 0.30
C ALA A 147 -15.27 -11.36 0.10
N LEU A 148 -16.12 -10.33 -0.05
CA LEU A 148 -15.69 -8.95 -0.19
C LEU A 148 -15.06 -8.41 1.10
N GLU A 149 -15.55 -8.83 2.27
CA GLU A 149 -15.00 -8.45 3.58
C GLU A 149 -13.61 -9.07 3.79
N LYS A 150 -13.40 -10.35 3.42
CA LYS A 150 -12.07 -11.00 3.46
C LYS A 150 -11.01 -10.29 2.61
N LEU A 151 -11.42 -9.58 1.55
CA LEU A 151 -10.52 -8.82 0.67
C LEU A 151 -10.37 -7.34 1.08
N ASP A 152 -10.95 -6.89 2.21
CA ASP A 152 -11.04 -5.47 2.59
C ASP A 152 -11.79 -4.59 1.55
N LEU A 153 -12.71 -5.19 0.79
CA LEU A 153 -13.45 -4.59 -0.33
C LEU A 153 -14.97 -4.53 -0.10
N LYS A 154 -15.41 -4.50 1.17
CA LYS A 154 -16.83 -4.32 1.54
C LYS A 154 -17.48 -3.11 0.83
N LEU A 155 -18.71 -3.30 0.36
CA LEU A 155 -19.48 -2.30 -0.36
C LEU A 155 -20.21 -1.36 0.62
N ALA A 156 -19.70 -0.14 0.79
CA ALA A 156 -20.35 0.91 1.59
C ALA A 156 -21.26 1.78 0.70
N GLU A 157 -22.34 1.20 0.15
CA GLU A 157 -23.19 1.86 -0.87
C GLU A 157 -23.79 3.19 -0.42
N ASN A 158 -24.07 3.35 0.86
CA ASN A 158 -24.57 4.60 1.44
C ASN A 158 -23.51 5.74 1.45
N LYS A 159 -22.24 5.45 1.16
CA LYS A 159 -21.16 6.44 1.14
C LYS A 159 -20.70 6.74 -0.29
N ASP A 160 -20.50 8.02 -0.60
CA ASP A 160 -19.89 8.44 -1.86
C ASP A 160 -18.43 7.99 -2.02
N THR A 161 -17.78 7.65 -0.91
CA THR A 161 -16.42 7.12 -0.86
C THR A 161 -16.34 5.62 -1.15
N CYS A 162 -17.47 4.97 -1.45
CA CYS A 162 -17.50 3.57 -1.89
C CYS A 162 -16.60 3.36 -3.11
N TRP A 163 -15.73 2.36 -3.05
CA TRP A 163 -14.77 2.11 -4.11
C TRP A 163 -15.47 1.68 -5.41
N LEU A 164 -16.55 0.90 -5.31
CA LEU A 164 -17.32 0.43 -6.47
C LEU A 164 -18.06 1.60 -7.16
N LYS A 165 -18.51 2.61 -6.41
CA LYS A 165 -19.00 3.85 -7.02
C LYS A 165 -17.87 4.62 -7.69
N SER A 166 -16.71 4.68 -7.03
CA SER A 166 -15.57 5.46 -7.48
C SER A 166 -14.93 4.92 -8.77
N ILE A 167 -14.89 3.60 -8.97
CA ILE A 167 -14.29 2.98 -10.17
C ILE A 167 -15.14 3.22 -11.43
N PHE A 168 -16.44 3.46 -11.29
CA PHE A 168 -17.30 3.84 -12.44
C PHE A 168 -17.33 5.35 -12.71
N ARG A 169 -16.66 6.18 -11.88
CA ARG A 169 -16.54 7.63 -12.08
C ARG A 169 -15.25 7.95 -12.83
N LYS A 170 -15.01 9.25 -13.09
CA LYS A 170 -13.73 9.72 -13.63
C LYS A 170 -12.58 9.26 -12.73
N HIS A 171 -11.66 8.48 -13.27
CA HIS A 171 -10.50 7.98 -12.55
C HIS A 171 -9.54 9.13 -12.29
N ARG A 172 -9.36 9.45 -11.00
CA ARG A 172 -8.38 10.45 -10.53
C ARG A 172 -7.20 9.81 -9.77
N LYS A 173 -7.23 8.48 -9.67
CA LYS A 173 -6.26 7.63 -8.97
C LYS A 173 -6.32 6.23 -9.55
N ALA A 174 -5.28 5.45 -9.32
CA ALA A 174 -5.29 4.02 -9.65
C ALA A 174 -6.21 3.23 -8.70
N PHE A 175 -6.79 2.16 -9.21
CA PHE A 175 -7.48 1.13 -8.44
C PHE A 175 -6.65 -0.15 -8.47
N SER A 176 -6.80 -0.99 -7.44
CA SER A 176 -6.08 -2.26 -7.36
C SER A 176 -6.59 -3.27 -8.38
N TYR A 177 -5.73 -4.20 -8.77
CA TYR A 177 -6.09 -5.30 -9.67
C TYR A 177 -7.31 -6.10 -9.18
N LEU A 178 -7.48 -6.27 -7.86
CA LEU A 178 -8.66 -6.93 -7.28
C LEU A 178 -9.95 -6.15 -7.52
N GLN A 179 -9.93 -4.83 -7.36
CA GLN A 179 -11.11 -3.99 -7.60
C GLN A 179 -11.57 -4.09 -9.06
N HIS A 180 -10.61 -4.06 -9.99
CA HIS A 180 -10.88 -4.28 -11.40
C HIS A 180 -11.43 -5.68 -11.67
N SER A 181 -10.74 -6.71 -11.17
CA SER A 181 -11.06 -8.12 -11.42
C SER A 181 -12.43 -8.52 -10.87
N ILE A 182 -12.82 -8.02 -9.69
CA ILE A 182 -14.16 -8.24 -9.12
C ILE A 182 -15.23 -7.70 -10.07
N VAL A 183 -15.04 -6.49 -10.61
CA VAL A 183 -16.03 -5.92 -11.53
C VAL A 183 -16.06 -6.69 -12.84
N TRP A 184 -14.91 -7.07 -13.40
CA TRP A 184 -14.85 -7.83 -14.65
C TRP A 184 -15.47 -9.21 -14.51
N GLN A 185 -15.16 -9.94 -13.44
CA GLN A 185 -15.75 -11.27 -13.24
C GLN A 185 -17.27 -11.19 -13.01
N ALA A 186 -17.76 -10.13 -12.35
CA ALA A 186 -19.19 -9.94 -12.13
C ALA A 186 -19.97 -9.45 -13.37
N LEU A 187 -19.36 -8.60 -14.19
CA LEU A 187 -20.05 -7.92 -15.31
C LEU A 187 -19.69 -8.47 -16.69
N LEU A 188 -18.53 -9.09 -16.83
CA LEU A 188 -17.96 -9.63 -18.06
C LEU A 188 -17.45 -11.07 -17.82
N PRO A 189 -18.29 -12.03 -17.37
CA PRO A 189 -17.83 -13.35 -16.92
C PRO A 189 -17.18 -14.22 -18.00
N LYS A 190 -17.33 -13.85 -19.28
CA LYS A 190 -16.73 -14.55 -20.43
C LYS A 190 -15.40 -13.95 -20.88
N LEU A 191 -15.05 -12.76 -20.41
CA LEU A 191 -13.85 -12.05 -20.82
C LEU A 191 -12.69 -12.45 -19.91
N THR A 192 -11.52 -12.74 -20.47
CA THR A 192 -10.33 -13.02 -19.67
C THR A 192 -9.69 -11.73 -19.13
N VAL A 193 -8.87 -11.86 -18.09
CA VAL A 193 -8.18 -10.72 -17.47
C VAL A 193 -7.24 -9.99 -18.43
N ILE A 194 -6.62 -10.71 -19.37
CA ILE A 194 -5.72 -10.16 -20.37
C ILE A 194 -6.50 -9.40 -21.44
N GLU A 195 -7.60 -9.97 -21.92
CA GLU A 195 -8.47 -9.30 -22.89
C GLU A 195 -9.09 -8.02 -22.32
N ALA A 196 -9.48 -8.03 -21.03
CA ALA A 196 -9.97 -6.83 -20.36
C ALA A 196 -8.93 -5.69 -20.35
N LEU A 197 -7.67 -6.03 -20.08
CA LEU A 197 -6.56 -5.07 -20.13
C LEU A 197 -6.29 -4.56 -21.55
N GLN A 198 -6.30 -5.46 -22.55
CA GLN A 198 -6.13 -5.10 -23.96
C GLN A 198 -7.25 -4.20 -24.47
N GLN A 199 -8.50 -4.50 -24.10
CA GLN A 199 -9.64 -3.65 -24.46
C GLN A 199 -9.52 -2.27 -23.84
N ALA A 200 -9.12 -2.17 -22.57
CA ALA A 200 -8.92 -0.90 -21.92
C ALA A 200 -7.74 -0.11 -22.52
N SER A 201 -6.60 -0.76 -22.82
CA SER A 201 -5.42 -0.10 -23.39
C SER A 201 -5.59 0.32 -24.84
N ALA A 202 -6.49 -0.32 -25.59
CA ALA A 202 -6.82 0.04 -26.97
C ALA A 202 -7.71 1.29 -27.09
N LEU A 203 -8.30 1.77 -25.98
CA LEU A 203 -9.15 2.96 -26.01
C LEU A 203 -8.31 4.22 -26.28
N THR A 204 -8.69 4.99 -27.30
CA THR A 204 -8.13 6.32 -27.59
C THR A 204 -9.26 7.34 -27.74
N GLU A 205 -8.97 8.60 -27.43
CA GLU A 205 -9.94 9.72 -27.37
C GLU A 205 -10.84 9.82 -28.62
N HIS A 206 -10.34 9.40 -29.80
CA HIS A 206 -11.06 9.50 -31.07
C HIS A 206 -12.27 8.58 -31.22
N SER A 207 -12.53 7.68 -30.27
CA SER A 207 -13.67 6.76 -30.35
C SER A 207 -14.93 7.28 -29.63
N ILE A 208 -15.00 8.57 -29.31
CA ILE A 208 -16.22 9.21 -28.80
C ILE A 208 -16.54 10.40 -29.70
N THR A 209 -17.46 10.20 -30.64
CA THR A 209 -18.25 11.30 -31.19
C THR A 209 -19.11 11.88 -30.07
N THR A 210 -18.51 12.71 -29.24
CA THR A 210 -19.28 13.67 -28.46
C THR A 210 -19.94 14.59 -29.47
N ARG A 211 -21.22 14.36 -29.77
CA ARG A 211 -22.07 15.42 -30.32
C ARG A 211 -21.83 16.66 -29.44
N PRO A 212 -21.43 17.80 -30.02
CA PRO A 212 -21.22 19.00 -29.24
C PRO A 212 -22.53 19.28 -28.50
N VAL A 213 -22.44 19.29 -27.17
CA VAL A 213 -23.50 19.82 -26.34
C VAL A 213 -23.69 21.26 -26.80
N SER A 214 -24.93 21.57 -27.19
CA SER A 214 -25.40 22.89 -27.57
C SER A 214 -24.72 23.94 -26.69
N GLN A 215 -24.12 24.95 -27.34
CA GLN A 215 -23.54 26.11 -26.67
C GLN A 215 -24.51 26.59 -25.59
N SER A 216 -24.07 26.53 -24.33
CA SER A 216 -24.78 27.21 -23.25
C SER A 216 -24.81 28.69 -23.63
N VAL A 217 -26.01 29.23 -23.78
CA VAL A 217 -26.27 30.66 -23.96
C VAL A 217 -25.40 31.44 -22.98
N GLN A 218 -24.57 32.34 -23.50
CA GLN A 218 -23.83 33.29 -22.66
C GLN A 218 -24.86 34.04 -21.80
N PRO A 219 -24.74 34.03 -20.46
CA PRO A 219 -25.68 34.75 -19.62
C PRO A 219 -25.65 36.23 -20.00
N ASN A 220 -26.83 36.86 -20.05
CA ASN A 220 -26.96 38.27 -20.36
C ASN A 220 -26.15 39.10 -19.34
N SER A 221 -25.61 40.26 -19.76
CA SER A 221 -24.76 41.11 -18.89
C SER A 221 -25.48 41.54 -17.60
N GLU A 222 -26.81 41.59 -17.65
CA GLU A 222 -27.69 41.92 -16.54
C GLU A 222 -27.71 40.83 -15.46
N ASP A 223 -27.67 39.54 -15.84
CA ASP A 223 -27.62 38.41 -14.89
C ASP A 223 -26.29 38.34 -14.15
N LEU A 224 -25.18 38.65 -14.84
CA LEU A 224 -23.84 38.69 -14.23
C LEU A 224 -23.74 39.76 -13.15
N SER A 225 -24.28 40.96 -13.41
CA SER A 225 -24.30 42.08 -12.46
C SER A 225 -25.04 41.73 -11.16
N VAL A 226 -26.18 41.04 -11.26
CA VAL A 226 -26.94 40.57 -10.09
C VAL A 226 -26.12 39.57 -9.29
N LYS A 227 -25.51 38.58 -9.96
CA LYS A 227 -24.71 37.53 -9.30
C LYS A 227 -23.45 38.08 -8.64
N HIS A 228 -22.83 39.12 -9.20
CA HIS A 228 -21.72 39.83 -8.58
C HIS A 228 -22.13 40.51 -7.27
N LYS A 229 -23.26 41.22 -7.26
CA LYS A 229 -23.78 41.86 -6.05
C LYS A 229 -24.16 40.85 -4.97
N ASP A 230 -24.83 39.76 -5.35
CA ASP A 230 -25.18 38.68 -4.43
C ASP A 230 -23.94 38.09 -3.74
N TRP A 231 -22.85 37.89 -4.51
CA TRP A 231 -21.60 37.36 -3.97
C TRP A 231 -20.95 38.32 -2.98
N GLN A 232 -20.89 39.61 -3.33
CA GLN A 232 -20.37 40.65 -2.45
C GLN A 232 -21.15 40.72 -1.13
N GLN A 233 -22.49 40.69 -1.20
CA GLN A 233 -23.36 40.70 -0.02
C GLN A 233 -23.12 39.48 0.87
N LEU A 234 -22.94 38.29 0.29
CA LEU A 234 -22.64 37.08 1.05
C LEU A 234 -21.27 37.16 1.73
N VAL A 235 -20.24 37.69 1.06
CA VAL A 235 -18.92 37.87 1.67
C VAL A 235 -18.96 38.84 2.84
N HIS A 236 -19.72 39.94 2.74
CA HIS A 236 -19.95 40.86 3.85
C HIS A 236 -20.76 40.22 4.99
N LYS A 237 -21.87 39.53 4.67
CA LYS A 237 -22.74 38.86 5.64
C LYS A 237 -22.01 37.80 6.47
N TYR A 238 -21.15 37.01 5.83
CA TYR A 238 -20.40 35.93 6.50
C TYR A 238 -18.99 36.35 6.94
N GLN A 239 -18.64 37.63 6.84
CA GLN A 239 -17.36 38.20 7.26
C GLN A 239 -16.15 37.41 6.75
N GLY A 240 -16.19 37.01 5.48
CA GLY A 240 -15.06 36.34 4.83
C GLY A 240 -15.44 35.40 3.70
N ILE A 241 -14.58 35.35 2.68
CA ILE A 241 -14.77 34.57 1.45
C ILE A 241 -14.97 33.08 1.75
N LYS A 242 -14.20 32.53 2.70
CA LYS A 242 -14.29 31.11 3.06
C LYS A 242 -15.64 30.77 3.71
N ALA A 243 -16.09 31.61 4.63
CA ALA A 243 -17.35 31.43 5.33
C ALA A 243 -18.54 31.59 4.37
N ALA A 244 -18.50 32.61 3.50
CA ALA A 244 -19.49 32.80 2.44
C ALA A 244 -19.59 31.59 1.50
N ARG A 245 -18.45 31.05 1.04
CA ARG A 245 -18.40 29.84 0.19
C ARG A 245 -18.97 28.60 0.89
N GLN A 246 -18.82 28.50 2.21
CA GLN A 246 -19.30 27.36 3.01
C GLN A 246 -20.79 27.46 3.37
N SER A 247 -21.43 28.61 3.12
CA SER A 247 -22.88 28.76 3.24
C SER A 247 -23.62 28.01 2.12
N LEU A 248 -24.88 27.64 2.39
CA LEU A 248 -25.72 26.90 1.44
C LEU A 248 -25.91 27.67 0.13
N GLU A 249 -26.20 28.98 0.21
CA GLU A 249 -26.43 29.87 -0.94
C GLU A 249 -25.11 30.26 -1.62
N GLY A 250 -24.07 30.56 -0.83
CA GLY A 250 -22.79 31.01 -1.37
C GLY A 250 -21.99 29.91 -2.06
N GLY A 251 -22.13 28.64 -1.67
CA GLY A 251 -21.51 27.53 -2.38
C GLY A 251 -22.05 27.36 -3.81
N VAL A 252 -23.37 27.51 -3.98
CA VAL A 252 -24.06 27.44 -5.28
C VAL A 252 -23.67 28.63 -6.15
N LEU A 253 -23.73 29.85 -5.58
CA LEU A 253 -23.39 31.08 -6.29
C LEU A 253 -21.91 31.11 -6.71
N TYR A 254 -21.00 30.70 -5.84
CA TYR A 254 -19.57 30.60 -6.15
C TYR A 254 -19.32 29.63 -7.32
N ALA A 255 -19.98 28.47 -7.30
CA ALA A 255 -19.84 27.48 -8.37
C ALA A 255 -20.41 27.96 -9.71
N TRP A 256 -21.45 28.80 -9.67
CA TRP A 256 -22.01 29.44 -10.87
C TRP A 256 -21.06 30.51 -11.42
N LEU A 257 -20.62 31.46 -10.59
CA LEU A 257 -19.68 32.52 -10.99
C LEU A 257 -18.35 31.95 -11.50
N TYR A 258 -17.83 30.88 -10.88
CA TYR A 258 -16.61 30.23 -11.36
C TYR A 258 -16.73 29.63 -12.79
N ARG A 259 -17.95 29.28 -13.24
CA ARG A 259 -18.19 28.72 -14.57
C ARG A 259 -18.48 29.78 -15.62
N HIS A 260 -19.07 30.90 -15.21
CA HIS A 260 -19.60 31.92 -16.12
C HIS A 260 -18.82 33.25 -16.10
N ASP A 261 -18.15 33.59 -14.99
CA ASP A 261 -17.27 34.76 -14.87
C ASP A 261 -16.16 34.51 -13.83
N ARG A 262 -15.23 33.63 -14.22
CA ARG A 262 -14.13 33.18 -13.36
C ARG A 262 -13.16 34.31 -13.04
N ASP A 263 -12.85 35.14 -14.03
CA ASP A 263 -11.79 36.13 -13.94
C ASP A 263 -12.17 37.23 -12.94
N TRP A 264 -13.42 37.69 -12.98
CA TRP A 264 -13.94 38.61 -11.97
C TRP A 264 -13.88 38.00 -10.56
N LEU A 265 -14.37 36.76 -10.39
CA LEU A 265 -14.45 36.10 -9.09
C LEU A 265 -13.07 35.89 -8.44
N VAL A 266 -12.07 35.48 -9.23
CA VAL A 266 -10.71 35.28 -8.74
C VAL A 266 -10.08 36.61 -8.35
N HIS A 267 -10.21 37.63 -9.20
CA HIS A 267 -9.64 38.95 -8.95
C HIS A 267 -10.24 39.61 -7.70
N TRP A 268 -11.56 39.61 -7.57
CA TRP A 268 -12.25 40.19 -6.43
C TRP A 268 -11.89 39.46 -5.13
N ASN A 269 -11.89 38.12 -5.13
CA ASN A 269 -11.52 37.35 -3.93
C ASN A 269 -10.06 37.55 -3.51
N GLN A 270 -9.15 37.81 -4.45
CA GLN A 270 -7.75 38.08 -4.13
C GLN A 270 -7.59 39.43 -3.40
N GLN A 271 -8.36 40.44 -3.80
CA GLN A 271 -8.35 41.77 -3.16
C GLN A 271 -8.98 41.79 -1.76
N HIS A 272 -9.84 40.81 -1.44
CA HIS A 272 -10.61 40.77 -0.19
C HIS A 272 -10.20 39.60 0.73
N GLN A 273 -8.96 39.13 0.62
CA GLN A 273 -8.41 38.15 1.56
C GLN A 273 -8.08 38.82 2.90
N GLN A 274 -8.59 38.29 4.01
CA GLN A 274 -8.14 38.72 5.33
C GLN A 274 -6.72 38.21 5.62
N GLU A 275 -5.86 39.10 6.09
CA GLU A 275 -4.53 38.75 6.58
C GLU A 275 -4.65 37.80 7.78
N ARG A 276 -4.00 36.63 7.70
CA ARG A 276 -3.88 35.74 8.85
C ARG A 276 -2.60 36.05 9.61
N LEU A 277 -2.75 36.36 10.89
CA LEU A 277 -1.64 36.31 11.84
C LEU A 277 -1.09 34.88 11.91
N ALA A 278 0.23 34.72 11.81
CA ALA A 278 0.86 33.41 11.89
C ALA A 278 0.65 32.81 13.30
N PRO A 279 0.18 31.55 13.41
CA PRO A 279 -0.01 30.92 14.71
C PRO A 279 1.33 30.68 15.42
N ALA A 280 1.33 30.78 16.76
CA ALA A 280 2.50 30.52 17.59
C ALA A 280 3.09 29.11 17.35
N PRO A 281 4.42 28.92 17.51
CA PRO A 281 5.07 27.64 17.30
C PRO A 281 4.52 26.58 18.27
N ARG A 282 3.84 25.58 17.71
CA ARG A 282 3.07 24.56 18.44
C ARG A 282 3.92 23.52 19.19
N VAL A 283 5.25 23.52 19.02
CA VAL A 283 6.13 22.43 19.49
C VAL A 283 7.40 22.98 20.14
N ASP A 284 7.61 22.64 21.42
CA ASP A 284 8.88 22.83 22.13
C ASP A 284 9.85 21.68 21.77
N TRP A 285 10.87 22.01 20.97
CA TRP A 285 11.86 21.05 20.50
C TRP A 285 12.85 20.64 21.59
N ASN A 286 13.19 21.51 22.55
CA ASN A 286 14.14 21.22 23.61
C ASN A 286 13.57 20.21 24.61
N GLN A 287 12.31 20.40 25.01
CA GLN A 287 11.62 19.43 25.86
C GLN A 287 11.50 18.08 25.17
N ARG A 288 11.16 18.08 23.88
CA ARG A 288 11.03 16.86 23.07
C ARG A 288 12.34 16.10 22.93
N ASP A 289 13.45 16.81 22.72
CA ASP A 289 14.80 16.23 22.62
C ASP A 289 15.20 15.50 23.90
N ARG A 290 15.00 16.15 25.07
CA ARG A 290 15.29 15.56 26.38
C ARG A 290 14.45 14.30 26.66
N ILE A 291 13.16 14.31 26.30
CA ILE A 291 12.28 13.15 26.49
C ILE A 291 12.71 11.99 25.59
N ALA A 292 12.98 12.28 24.31
CA ALA A 292 13.37 11.28 23.33
C ALA A 292 14.70 10.60 23.69
N VAL A 293 15.71 11.35 24.15
CA VAL A 293 16.99 10.75 24.59
C VAL A 293 16.82 9.81 25.77
N ARG A 294 16.02 10.18 26.77
CA ARG A 294 15.77 9.28 27.92
C ARG A 294 15.11 7.98 27.48
N GLN A 295 14.22 8.03 26.48
CA GLN A 295 13.60 6.83 25.92
C GLN A 295 14.61 5.97 25.17
N LEU A 296 15.45 6.59 24.32
CA LEU A 296 16.52 5.88 23.60
C LEU A 296 17.50 5.19 24.55
N LEU A 297 17.95 5.87 25.62
CA LEU A 297 18.88 5.29 26.59
C LEU A 297 18.28 4.09 27.33
N ARG A 298 16.96 4.08 27.61
CA ARG A 298 16.28 2.92 28.19
C ARG A 298 16.24 1.73 27.23
N ILE A 299 16.05 2.00 25.93
CA ILE A 299 16.09 0.96 24.89
C ILE A 299 17.50 0.39 24.81
N ILE A 300 18.52 1.25 24.70
CA ILE A 300 19.94 0.85 24.63
C ILE A 300 20.31 -0.02 25.84
N LYS A 301 19.99 0.42 27.06
CA LYS A 301 20.26 -0.36 28.28
C LYS A 301 19.59 -1.74 28.29
N ARG A 302 18.43 -1.90 27.64
CA ARG A 302 17.75 -3.19 27.50
C ARG A 302 18.51 -4.10 26.53
N LEU A 303 19.08 -3.54 25.47
CA LEU A 303 19.87 -4.30 24.49
C LEU A 303 21.15 -4.85 25.10
N ASP A 304 21.76 -4.16 26.08
CA ASP A 304 22.93 -4.69 26.79
C ASP A 304 22.68 -6.04 27.49
N SER A 305 21.42 -6.40 27.74
CA SER A 305 21.06 -7.66 28.42
C SER A 305 20.92 -8.86 27.48
N SER A 306 20.88 -8.65 26.16
CA SER A 306 20.75 -9.73 25.19
C SER A 306 21.48 -9.38 23.91
N LEU A 307 22.32 -10.29 23.43
CA LEU A 307 22.93 -10.14 22.11
C LEU A 307 21.95 -10.44 20.98
N ASP A 308 20.73 -10.93 21.26
CA ASP A 308 19.75 -11.34 20.26
C ASP A 308 18.83 -10.20 19.84
N HIS A 309 19.32 -9.38 18.91
CA HIS A 309 18.53 -8.33 18.26
C HIS A 309 19.12 -7.94 16.89
N PRO A 310 18.29 -7.37 15.98
CA PRO A 310 18.76 -6.82 14.72
C PRO A 310 19.82 -5.73 14.93
N ARG A 311 20.61 -5.43 13.90
CA ARG A 311 21.60 -4.34 13.97
C ARG A 311 20.97 -3.04 14.49
N ALA A 312 21.50 -2.51 15.58
CA ALA A 312 20.96 -1.33 16.25
C ALA A 312 21.36 -0.03 15.52
N THR A 313 20.90 0.14 14.27
CA THR A 313 21.13 1.36 13.47
C THR A 313 20.33 2.55 14.01
N SER A 314 20.72 3.78 13.66
CA SER A 314 19.99 5.00 14.04
C SER A 314 18.49 4.92 13.68
N SER A 315 18.19 4.42 12.48
CA SER A 315 16.81 4.25 12.01
C SER A 315 16.06 3.18 12.80
N TRP A 316 16.71 2.07 13.12
CA TRP A 316 16.11 1.00 13.90
C TRP A 316 15.83 1.47 15.34
N LEU A 317 16.81 2.10 16.00
CA LEU A 317 16.66 2.67 17.35
C LEU A 317 15.52 3.69 17.42
N LEU A 318 15.42 4.60 16.45
CA LEU A 318 14.32 5.55 16.38
C LEU A 318 12.96 4.85 16.18
N LYS A 319 12.90 3.76 15.40
CA LYS A 319 11.65 2.99 15.20
C LYS A 319 11.14 2.35 16.49
N GLN A 320 12.01 2.08 17.46
CA GLN A 320 11.63 1.57 18.79
C GLN A 320 11.03 2.65 19.72
N THR A 321 11.08 3.93 19.33
CA THR A 321 10.54 5.05 20.12
C THR A 321 9.16 5.50 19.63
N PRO A 322 8.27 5.97 20.53
CA PRO A 322 7.04 6.65 20.13
C PRO A 322 7.34 7.87 19.25
N ASN A 323 6.70 7.96 18.09
CA ASN A 323 6.92 9.02 17.09
C ASN A 323 8.31 9.03 16.43
N GLY A 324 9.00 7.89 16.35
CA GLY A 324 10.33 7.76 15.72
C GLY A 324 10.47 8.42 14.35
N THR A 325 9.47 8.31 13.48
CA THR A 325 9.47 8.96 12.16
C THR A 325 9.52 10.49 12.26
N SER A 326 8.84 11.07 13.25
CA SER A 326 8.86 12.52 13.49
C SER A 326 10.22 12.97 14.01
N LEU A 327 10.86 12.18 14.88
CA LEU A 327 12.19 12.48 15.39
C LEU A 327 13.22 12.42 14.26
N ALA A 328 13.18 11.37 13.43
CA ALA A 328 14.05 11.21 12.27
C ALA A 328 13.97 12.41 11.31
N LYS A 329 12.76 12.88 10.99
CA LYS A 329 12.55 14.02 10.09
C LYS A 329 13.02 15.36 10.66
N ASN A 330 13.14 15.48 11.97
CA ASN A 330 13.48 16.74 12.65
C ASN A 330 14.79 16.62 13.46
N LEU A 331 15.68 15.69 13.09
CA LEU A 331 16.91 15.42 13.85
C LEU A 331 17.79 16.66 14.02
N GLN A 332 17.77 17.57 13.04
CA GLN A 332 18.50 18.84 13.08
C GLN A 332 18.06 19.77 14.22
N LYS A 333 16.86 19.55 14.79
CA LYS A 333 16.31 20.30 15.93
C LYS A 333 16.47 19.53 17.26
N LEU A 334 17.14 18.38 17.25
CA LEU A 334 17.22 17.41 18.35
C LEU A 334 18.69 17.02 18.60
N PRO A 335 19.54 17.96 19.07
CA PRO A 335 20.98 17.73 19.22
C PRO A 335 21.33 16.59 20.17
N LEU A 336 20.58 16.40 21.27
CA LEU A 336 20.84 15.33 22.23
C LEU A 336 20.52 13.96 21.60
N VAL A 337 19.40 13.84 20.88
CA VAL A 337 19.06 12.62 20.12
C VAL A 337 20.13 12.33 19.08
N ALA A 338 20.58 13.34 18.32
CA ALA A 338 21.60 13.16 17.31
C ALA A 338 22.92 12.61 17.91
N LEU A 339 23.38 13.18 19.03
CA LEU A 339 24.57 12.70 19.75
C LEU A 339 24.39 11.28 20.30
N CYS A 340 23.23 10.98 20.89
CA CYS A 340 22.92 9.65 21.41
C CYS A 340 22.98 8.59 20.30
N LEU A 341 22.32 8.86 19.15
CA LEU A 341 22.35 7.94 18.02
C LEU A 341 23.76 7.79 17.45
N LYS A 342 24.54 8.87 17.36
CA LYS A 342 25.94 8.78 16.90
C LYS A 342 26.80 7.89 17.81
N ARG A 343 26.55 7.91 19.12
CA ARG A 343 27.32 7.13 20.10
C ARG A 343 26.93 5.65 20.15
N TYR A 344 25.64 5.34 20.05
CA TYR A 344 25.12 4.00 20.35
C TYR A 344 24.58 3.26 19.13
N SER A 345 24.60 3.86 17.93
CA SER A 345 24.25 3.13 16.73
C SER A 345 25.36 2.18 16.35
N GLU A 346 24.99 0.93 16.14
CA GLU A 346 25.92 -0.15 15.85
C GLU A 346 26.50 0.00 14.43
N SER A 347 27.83 -0.07 14.31
CA SER A 347 28.52 -0.08 13.02
C SER A 347 28.30 -1.41 12.28
N VAL A 348 28.80 -1.55 11.03
CA VAL A 348 28.69 -2.85 10.34
C VAL A 348 29.60 -3.84 11.03
N GLU A 349 30.79 -3.37 11.37
CA GLU A 349 31.90 -4.05 12.01
C GLU A 349 31.46 -4.61 13.37
N ASP A 350 30.93 -3.76 14.26
CA ASP A 350 30.45 -4.16 15.59
C ASP A 350 29.33 -5.20 15.50
N TYR A 351 28.43 -5.04 14.53
CA TYR A 351 27.33 -5.99 14.33
C TYR A 351 27.82 -7.37 13.86
N GLN A 352 28.82 -7.40 12.98
CA GLN A 352 29.41 -8.66 12.55
C GLN A 352 30.18 -9.33 13.70
N ILE A 353 30.93 -8.57 14.48
CA ILE A 353 31.62 -9.04 15.69
C ILE A 353 30.60 -9.64 16.67
N ARG A 354 29.50 -8.93 16.97
CA ARG A 354 28.45 -9.44 17.87
C ARG A 354 27.86 -10.77 17.39
N ARG A 355 27.59 -10.92 16.09
CA ARG A 355 27.07 -12.16 15.51
C ARG A 355 28.07 -13.32 15.58
N ILE A 356 29.37 -13.03 15.41
CA ILE A 356 30.43 -14.02 15.63
C ILE A 356 30.44 -14.46 17.10
N SER A 357 30.35 -13.51 18.04
CA SER A 357 30.27 -13.82 19.47
C SER A 357 29.06 -14.69 19.82
N GLN A 358 27.88 -14.37 19.28
CA GLN A 358 26.67 -15.19 19.46
C GLN A 358 26.86 -16.61 18.92
N ALA A 359 27.41 -16.74 17.71
CA ALA A 359 27.68 -18.04 17.10
C ALA A 359 28.68 -18.86 17.91
N PHE A 360 29.72 -18.23 18.43
CA PHE A 360 30.71 -18.88 19.29
C PHE A 360 30.10 -19.38 20.60
N ILE A 361 29.37 -18.52 21.33
CA ILE A 361 28.70 -18.88 22.59
C ILE A 361 27.76 -20.07 22.36
N LYS A 362 26.97 -20.02 21.29
CA LYS A 362 26.04 -21.11 20.93
C LYS A 362 26.77 -22.43 20.67
N LEU A 363 27.82 -22.42 19.85
CA LEU A 363 28.56 -23.65 19.52
C LEU A 363 29.28 -24.24 20.74
N LYS A 364 29.81 -23.39 21.64
CA LYS A 364 30.40 -23.84 22.91
C LYS A 364 29.35 -24.45 23.84
N GLN A 365 28.13 -23.90 23.90
CA GLN A 365 27.04 -24.48 24.70
C GLN A 365 26.54 -25.82 24.16
N GLU A 366 26.59 -26.01 22.85
CA GLU A 366 26.19 -27.25 22.16
C GLU A 366 27.32 -28.32 22.11
N ASP A 367 28.47 -28.06 22.73
CA ASP A 367 29.68 -28.91 22.70
C ASP A 367 30.13 -29.33 21.29
N VAL A 368 29.96 -28.41 20.33
CA VAL A 368 30.32 -28.64 18.92
C VAL A 368 31.72 -28.09 18.64
N GLU A 369 32.54 -28.91 17.97
CA GLU A 369 33.88 -28.51 17.51
C GLU A 369 33.86 -27.17 16.76
N LEU A 370 34.74 -26.25 17.18
CA LEU A 370 34.85 -24.92 16.61
C LEU A 370 35.67 -24.95 15.33
N ARG A 371 35.01 -24.79 14.19
CA ARG A 371 35.67 -24.60 12.89
C ARG A 371 35.29 -23.27 12.27
N ARG A 372 36.24 -22.62 11.59
CA ARG A 372 36.05 -21.32 10.92
C ARG A 372 34.80 -21.27 10.03
N TRP A 373 34.60 -22.28 9.18
CA TRP A 373 33.43 -22.32 8.28
C TRP A 373 32.10 -22.46 9.04
N ARG A 374 32.11 -23.14 10.20
CA ARG A 374 30.93 -23.38 11.03
C ARG A 374 30.55 -22.13 11.80
N LEU A 375 31.53 -21.39 12.34
CA LEU A 375 31.33 -20.08 12.94
C LEU A 375 30.73 -19.09 11.94
N LEU A 376 31.31 -18.98 10.73
CA LEU A 376 30.77 -18.11 9.68
C LEU A 376 29.34 -18.48 9.30
N ARG A 377 29.05 -19.78 9.16
CA ARG A 377 27.70 -20.27 8.84
C ARG A 377 26.70 -19.95 9.95
N SER A 378 27.05 -20.22 11.20
CA SER A 378 26.20 -19.95 12.36
C SER A 378 26.00 -18.45 12.59
N ALA A 379 27.04 -17.64 12.39
CA ALA A 379 26.97 -16.18 12.42
C ALA A 379 26.29 -15.59 11.18
N THR A 380 25.90 -16.42 10.20
CA THR A 380 25.29 -16.02 8.92
C THR A 380 26.10 -14.93 8.19
N LEU A 381 27.43 -15.12 8.14
CA LEU A 381 28.40 -14.26 7.46
C LEU A 381 29.02 -15.00 6.27
N SER A 382 29.31 -14.25 5.19
CA SER A 382 30.03 -14.75 4.03
C SER A 382 31.48 -14.27 4.03
N LYS A 383 32.38 -15.01 3.38
CA LYS A 383 33.80 -14.67 3.30
C LYS A 383 34.05 -13.36 2.54
N GLU A 384 33.15 -13.01 1.62
CA GLU A 384 33.27 -11.85 0.73
C GLU A 384 32.75 -10.55 1.38
N ARG A 385 31.93 -10.65 2.43
CA ARG A 385 31.24 -9.51 3.05
C ARG A 385 31.66 -9.25 4.50
N ILE A 386 32.56 -10.07 5.03
CA ILE A 386 33.11 -9.85 6.38
C ILE A 386 34.03 -8.63 6.35
N THR A 387 33.89 -7.74 7.34
CA THR A 387 34.78 -6.58 7.48
C THR A 387 36.15 -7.01 8.03
N GLU A 388 37.17 -6.18 7.86
CA GLU A 388 38.52 -6.50 8.32
C GLU A 388 38.59 -6.69 9.84
N GLU A 389 37.88 -5.85 10.59
CA GLU A 389 37.79 -5.91 12.05
C GLU A 389 37.10 -7.19 12.52
N ALA A 390 35.98 -7.56 11.88
CA ALA A 390 35.26 -8.79 12.17
C ALA A 390 36.07 -10.03 11.77
N GLN A 391 36.87 -9.93 10.71
CA GLN A 391 37.77 -10.98 10.24
C GLN A 391 38.91 -11.23 11.24
N ARG A 392 39.54 -10.17 11.76
CA ARG A 392 40.55 -10.26 12.83
C ARG A 392 39.95 -10.84 14.11
N PHE A 393 38.76 -10.40 14.49
CA PHE A 393 38.05 -10.93 15.66
C PHE A 393 37.72 -12.42 15.50
N LEU A 394 37.23 -12.83 14.31
CA LEU A 394 36.97 -14.23 14.00
C LEU A 394 38.24 -15.08 14.20
N GLU A 395 39.39 -14.61 13.70
CA GLU A 395 40.68 -15.29 13.81
C GLU A 395 41.17 -15.44 15.25
N MET A 396 40.96 -14.43 16.09
CA MET A 396 41.25 -14.54 17.53
C MET A 396 40.38 -15.61 18.19
N VAL A 397 39.09 -15.66 17.85
CA VAL A 397 38.12 -16.53 18.52
C VAL A 397 38.27 -18.02 18.15
N TYR A 398 38.80 -18.35 16.97
CA TYR A 398 39.08 -19.76 16.60
C TYR A 398 40.56 -20.15 16.76
N GLY A 399 41.49 -19.19 16.86
CA GLY A 399 42.93 -19.42 16.90
C GLY A 399 43.54 -19.67 18.29
N GLU A 400 42.73 -19.72 19.36
CA GLU A 400 43.17 -20.06 20.73
C GLU A 400 43.19 -21.58 21.01
N GLU A 401 43.74 -22.39 20.10
CA GLU A 401 44.11 -23.79 20.38
C GLU A 401 45.62 -24.01 20.38
#